data_AF-K8EAQ9-F1
#
_entry.id   AF-K8EAQ9-F1
#
_cell.length_a   1.000
_cell.length_b   1.000
_cell.length_c   1.000
_cell.angle_alpha   90.00
_cell.angle_beta   90.00
_cell.angle_gamma   90.00
#
_symmetry.space_group_name_H-M   'P 1'
#
loop_
_entity.id
_entity.type
_entity.pdbx_description
1 polymer ?
#
loop_
_entity_poly.entity_id
_entity_poly.type
_entity_poly.pdbx_seq_one_letter_code
_entity_poly.pdbx_strand_id
1 'polypeptide(L)'
;MLGASTVLSQTTAGVVHKRDSNAFVVPSFTKSSRLSRQTSILASSSSSSSHGENNDENEKLRVPSNLFPGFPSPEKKAASSLVTLMTMAACRVVLDQWCGSRHRSPMYNKLIDYMQKGAPHTKGQPRPILDGNAWLHELMRHPELDFRLAAVRILETRKLLVDTEFNWDAMNANAREGIVAESVALNKLYLSQLAECTESEEFCDAEDVLKDDKRNDDDSEGG
;
A
#
# COMPACT_ATOMS: atom_id res chain seq x y z
N MET A 1 -8.06 65.60 32.51
CA MET A 1 -9.34 65.61 31.79
C MET A 1 -9.42 64.35 30.95
N LEU A 2 -10.55 63.67 31.05
CA LEU A 2 -10.88 62.41 30.40
C LEU A 2 -11.03 62.59 28.89
N GLY A 3 -10.48 61.68 28.09
CA GLY A 3 -10.72 61.58 26.66
C GLY A 3 -11.22 60.19 26.32
N ALA A 4 -12.53 60.00 26.38
CA ALA A 4 -13.23 58.82 25.86
C ALA A 4 -13.63 59.08 24.40
N SER A 5 -13.45 58.09 23.52
CA SER A 5 -14.18 57.98 22.25
C SER A 5 -14.22 56.54 21.76
N THR A 6 -15.32 55.91 22.15
CA THR A 6 -16.32 55.21 21.31
C THR A 6 -15.87 54.27 20.19
N VAL A 7 -16.28 53.03 20.41
CA VAL A 7 -16.36 51.86 19.52
C VAL A 7 -17.21 52.16 18.27
N LEU A 8 -16.71 51.77 17.09
CA LEU A 8 -17.51 51.68 15.86
C LEU A 8 -17.31 50.31 15.22
N SER A 9 -18.39 49.55 15.26
CA SER A 9 -18.60 48.26 14.61
C SER A 9 -18.72 48.48 13.09
N GLN A 10 -18.00 47.70 12.29
CA GLN A 10 -18.29 47.57 10.86
C GLN A 10 -18.27 46.09 10.45
N THR A 11 -19.45 45.64 10.07
CA THR A 11 -19.79 44.40 9.39
C THR A 11 -19.19 44.40 7.99
N THR A 12 -18.42 43.38 7.62
CA THR A 12 -18.15 43.08 6.21
C THR A 12 -18.29 41.59 5.95
N ALA A 13 -18.89 41.29 4.79
CA ALA A 13 -19.39 40.01 4.38
C ALA A 13 -18.32 39.10 3.77
N GLY A 14 -18.47 37.80 4.03
CA GLY A 14 -18.28 36.68 3.10
C GLY A 14 -17.04 36.59 2.23
N VAL A 15 -16.14 35.66 2.60
CA VAL A 15 -15.52 34.71 1.64
C VAL A 15 -15.50 33.33 2.31
N VAL A 16 -16.45 32.48 1.93
CA VAL A 16 -16.47 31.06 2.30
C VAL A 16 -15.51 30.34 1.38
N HIS A 17 -14.33 29.99 1.89
CA HIS A 17 -13.49 28.99 1.22
C HIS A 17 -14.16 27.62 1.39
N LYS A 18 -14.80 27.17 0.32
CA LYS A 18 -15.27 25.80 0.10
C LYS A 18 -14.06 24.86 0.23
N ARG A 19 -13.95 24.19 1.38
CA ARG A 19 -13.06 23.03 1.53
C ARG A 19 -13.82 21.85 0.94
N ASP A 20 -13.36 21.35 -0.20
CA ASP A 20 -13.81 20.07 -0.73
C ASP A 20 -13.30 18.98 0.22
N SER A 21 -14.15 18.61 1.17
CA SER A 21 -14.01 17.42 1.98
C SER A 21 -14.32 16.21 1.09
N ASN A 22 -13.30 15.64 0.46
CA ASN A 22 -13.39 14.28 -0.06
C ASN A 22 -13.51 13.32 1.14
N ALA A 23 -14.75 13.15 1.60
CA ALA A 23 -15.11 12.13 2.57
C ALA A 23 -14.86 10.77 1.91
N PHE A 24 -13.91 10.02 2.47
CA PHE A 24 -13.74 8.61 2.19
C PHE A 24 -14.96 7.87 2.76
N VAL A 25 -15.96 7.66 1.90
CA VAL A 25 -17.14 6.87 2.23
C VAL A 25 -16.73 5.40 2.21
N VAL A 26 -16.60 4.80 3.39
CA VAL A 26 -16.44 3.36 3.56
C VAL A 26 -17.79 2.70 3.29
N PRO A 27 -17.93 1.77 2.34
CA PRO A 27 -19.17 1.02 2.18
C PRO A 27 -19.34 0.06 3.36
N SER A 28 -20.36 0.31 4.20
CA SER A 28 -20.88 -0.65 5.16
C SER A 28 -21.60 -1.76 4.40
N PHE A 29 -20.97 -2.94 4.28
CA PHE A 29 -21.65 -4.13 3.76
C PHE A 29 -22.43 -4.81 4.87
N THR A 30 -23.76 -4.66 4.79
CA THR A 30 -24.73 -5.44 5.53
C THR A 30 -24.70 -6.91 5.08
N LYS A 31 -24.92 -7.79 6.06
CA LYS A 31 -24.95 -9.26 5.92
C LYS A 31 -25.89 -9.71 4.80
N SER A 32 -25.35 -10.44 3.83
CA SER A 32 -26.12 -11.25 2.88
C SER A 32 -25.57 -12.66 2.80
N SER A 33 -26.34 -13.56 3.44
CA SER A 33 -26.77 -14.88 2.97
C SER A 33 -25.80 -15.78 2.21
N ARG A 34 -25.46 -16.89 2.87
CA ARG A 34 -24.86 -18.11 2.32
C ARG A 34 -25.58 -18.60 1.05
N LEU A 35 -24.82 -18.89 0.00
CA LEU A 35 -25.15 -19.93 -0.97
C LEU A 35 -23.91 -20.80 -1.18
N SER A 36 -23.96 -21.99 -0.58
CA SER A 36 -23.04 -23.08 -0.83
C SER A 36 -23.39 -23.69 -2.19
N ARG A 37 -22.47 -23.64 -3.16
CA ARG A 37 -22.52 -24.50 -4.35
C ARG A 37 -21.29 -25.38 -4.35
N GLN A 38 -21.50 -26.63 -3.95
CA GLN A 38 -20.56 -27.73 -4.16
C GLN A 38 -20.38 -27.94 -5.66
N THR A 39 -19.14 -27.87 -6.13
CA THR A 39 -18.74 -28.32 -7.46
C THR A 39 -17.92 -29.58 -7.29
N SER A 40 -18.57 -30.73 -7.44
CA SER A 40 -17.92 -32.04 -7.45
C SER A 40 -17.25 -32.25 -8.81
N ILE A 41 -15.92 -32.22 -8.83
CA ILE A 41 -15.13 -32.63 -10.01
C ILE A 41 -14.91 -34.14 -9.89
N LEU A 42 -15.51 -34.91 -10.80
CA LEU A 42 -15.28 -36.34 -10.97
C LEU A 42 -13.87 -36.54 -11.56
N ALA A 43 -12.95 -37.10 -10.78
CA ALA A 43 -11.66 -37.56 -11.27
C ALA A 43 -11.70 -39.08 -11.48
N SER A 44 -11.40 -39.48 -12.71
CA SER A 44 -11.35 -40.84 -13.23
C SER A 44 -10.34 -41.71 -12.47
N SER A 45 -10.78 -42.93 -12.15
CA SER A 45 -10.03 -43.98 -11.50
C SER A 45 -8.88 -44.50 -12.38
N SER A 46 -7.68 -44.55 -11.81
CA SER A 46 -6.67 -45.54 -12.20
C SER A 46 -6.04 -46.12 -10.94
N SER A 47 -6.23 -47.42 -10.78
CA SER A 47 -5.81 -48.22 -9.65
C SER A 47 -4.41 -48.78 -9.85
N SER A 48 -3.51 -48.61 -8.89
CA SER A 48 -2.60 -49.69 -8.48
C SER A 48 -2.09 -49.50 -7.04
N SER A 49 -2.14 -50.62 -6.32
CA SER A 49 -1.96 -50.94 -4.90
C SER A 49 -0.68 -50.47 -4.20
N SER A 50 -0.77 -50.11 -2.90
CA SER A 50 -0.35 -50.97 -1.77
C SER A 50 -0.12 -50.19 -0.45
N HIS A 51 -1.08 -50.31 0.48
CA HIS A 51 -0.95 -50.30 1.96
C HIS A 51 -0.11 -49.22 2.68
N GLY A 52 -0.82 -48.29 3.33
CA GLY A 52 -0.31 -47.40 4.39
C GLY A 52 -1.31 -46.29 4.73
N GLU A 53 -2.38 -46.62 5.45
CA GLU A 53 -3.33 -45.61 5.99
C GLU A 53 -2.63 -44.71 7.00
N ASN A 54 -2.39 -43.44 6.64
CA ASN A 54 -2.24 -42.31 7.56
C ASN A 54 -2.57 -41.00 6.83
N ASN A 55 -3.80 -40.49 6.96
CA ASN A 55 -4.22 -39.07 6.82
C ASN A 55 -3.32 -38.07 6.03
N ASP A 56 -3.14 -38.26 4.73
CA ASP A 56 -2.37 -37.35 3.85
C ASP A 56 -3.22 -36.30 3.10
N GLU A 57 -4.39 -35.92 3.63
CA GLU A 57 -5.19 -34.80 3.06
C GLU A 57 -4.48 -33.42 3.23
N ASN A 58 -3.40 -33.37 4.04
CA ASN A 58 -2.63 -32.16 4.33
C ASN A 58 -1.25 -32.11 3.64
N GLU A 59 -0.93 -33.07 2.76
CA GLU A 59 0.31 -33.06 1.97
C GLU A 59 0.31 -32.04 0.81
N LYS A 60 -0.80 -31.32 0.60
CA LYS A 60 -1.02 -30.64 -0.68
C LYS A 60 -0.22 -29.35 -0.93
N LEU A 61 0.44 -28.75 0.06
CA LEU A 61 1.32 -27.56 -0.14
C LEU A 61 2.42 -27.48 0.93
N ARG A 62 3.32 -28.46 1.00
CA ARG A 62 4.46 -28.38 1.93
C ARG A 62 5.48 -27.34 1.46
N VAL A 63 5.54 -26.22 2.17
CA VAL A 63 6.59 -25.20 1.96
C VAL A 63 7.95 -25.78 2.38
N PRO A 64 8.97 -25.78 1.50
CA PRO A 64 10.31 -26.25 1.84
C PRO A 64 10.89 -25.52 3.06
N SER A 65 11.54 -26.25 3.97
CA SER A 65 12.08 -25.67 5.22
C SER A 65 13.22 -24.66 5.01
N ASN A 66 13.90 -24.69 3.85
CA ASN A 66 14.90 -23.70 3.49
C ASN A 66 14.60 -23.16 2.08
N LEU A 67 13.88 -22.05 2.03
CA LEU A 67 13.51 -21.37 0.78
C LEU A 67 14.65 -20.50 0.21
N PHE A 68 15.72 -20.24 0.98
CA PHE A 68 16.71 -19.22 0.65
C PHE A 68 18.16 -19.62 1.05
N PRO A 69 18.77 -20.62 0.39
CA PRO A 69 20.18 -20.94 0.63
C PRO A 69 21.09 -19.77 0.20
N GLY A 70 21.99 -19.35 1.09
CA GLY A 70 22.96 -18.27 0.83
C GLY A 70 22.42 -16.84 1.01
N PHE A 71 21.12 -16.67 1.27
CA PHE A 71 20.50 -15.37 1.54
C PHE A 71 20.02 -15.30 3.00
N PRO A 72 19.89 -14.09 3.58
CA PRO A 72 19.24 -13.95 4.88
C PRO A 72 17.82 -14.49 4.80
N SER A 73 17.36 -15.14 5.88
CA SER A 73 15.99 -15.62 5.96
C SER A 73 15.01 -14.46 5.72
N PRO A 74 13.81 -14.73 5.17
CA PRO A 74 12.83 -13.69 4.88
C PRO A 74 12.45 -12.91 6.15
N GLU A 75 12.43 -13.58 7.31
CA GLU A 75 12.21 -12.94 8.61
C GLU A 75 13.33 -11.96 8.95
N LYS A 76 14.60 -12.34 8.71
CA LYS A 76 15.75 -11.46 8.93
C LYS A 76 15.74 -10.27 7.99
N LYS A 77 15.33 -10.47 6.73
CA LYS A 77 15.19 -9.37 5.76
C LYS A 77 14.05 -8.42 6.15
N ALA A 78 12.90 -8.96 6.56
CA ALA A 78 11.77 -8.19 7.05
C ALA A 78 12.14 -7.39 8.31
N ALA A 79 12.84 -8.01 9.27
CA ALA A 79 13.33 -7.34 10.47
C ALA A 79 14.25 -6.15 10.13
N SER A 80 15.17 -6.33 9.16
CA SER A 80 16.02 -5.23 8.70
C SER A 80 15.22 -4.06 8.11
N SER A 81 14.15 -4.35 7.37
CA SER A 81 13.25 -3.31 6.83
C SER A 81 12.49 -2.60 7.94
N LEU A 82 12.01 -3.34 8.95
CA LEU A 82 11.33 -2.79 10.11
C LEU A 82 12.24 -1.85 10.92
N VAL A 83 13.52 -2.18 11.09
CA VAL A 83 14.48 -1.27 11.76
C VAL A 83 14.58 0.08 11.04
N THR A 84 14.58 0.07 9.70
CA THR A 84 14.58 1.30 8.90
C THR A 84 13.26 2.05 9.05
N LEU A 85 12.12 1.34 9.01
CA LEU A 85 10.80 1.92 9.25
C LEU A 85 10.71 2.61 10.61
N MET A 86 11.16 1.96 11.68
CA MET A 86 11.15 2.53 13.04
C MET A 86 12.04 3.78 13.15
N THR A 87 13.15 3.80 12.41
CA THR A 87 14.02 4.97 12.35
C THR A 87 13.32 6.16 11.68
N MET A 88 12.57 5.91 10.61
CA MET A 88 11.77 6.93 9.93
C MET A 88 10.61 7.41 10.81
N ALA A 89 9.90 6.50 11.48
CA ALA A 89 8.83 6.83 12.41
C ALA A 89 9.34 7.67 13.59
N ALA A 90 10.46 7.28 14.20
CA ALA A 90 11.11 8.05 15.27
C ALA A 90 11.49 9.46 14.81
N CYS A 91 12.05 9.59 13.60
CA CYS A 91 12.35 10.90 13.01
C CYS A 91 11.10 11.78 12.89
N ARG A 92 9.96 11.21 12.46
CA ARG A 92 8.68 11.93 12.39
C ARG A 92 8.19 12.41 13.75
N VAL A 93 8.26 11.56 14.78
CA VAL A 93 7.89 11.93 16.15
C VAL A 93 8.76 13.08 16.68
N VAL A 94 10.08 13.00 16.47
CA VAL A 94 11.01 14.06 16.90
C VAL A 94 10.75 15.37 16.17
N LEU A 95 10.50 15.32 14.86
CA LEU A 95 10.12 16.50 14.06
C LEU A 95 8.82 17.12 14.57
N ASP A 96 7.83 16.32 14.92
CA ASP A 96 6.56 16.82 15.47
C ASP A 96 6.76 17.49 16.84
N GLN A 97 7.53 16.88 17.74
CA GLN A 97 7.90 17.47 19.03
C GLN A 97 8.57 18.84 18.89
N TRP A 98 9.44 19.00 17.89
CA TRP A 98 10.10 20.28 17.60
C TRP A 98 9.22 21.29 16.87
N CYS A 99 8.17 20.84 16.19
CA CYS A 99 7.17 21.67 15.55
C CYS A 99 6.18 22.26 16.57
N GLY A 100 5.76 21.46 17.55
CA GLY A 100 4.68 21.78 18.49
C GLY A 100 5.04 22.72 19.65
N SER A 101 6.32 23.10 19.82
CA SER A 101 6.71 24.04 20.87
C SER A 101 6.31 25.49 20.52
N ARG A 102 5.88 26.27 21.53
CA ARG A 102 5.51 27.71 21.39
C ARG A 102 6.62 28.53 20.68
N HIS A 103 7.86 28.07 20.79
CA HIS A 103 8.97 28.48 19.95
C HIS A 103 9.53 27.23 19.27
N ARG A 104 9.24 27.07 17.97
CA ARG A 104 9.75 25.95 17.16
C ARG A 104 11.26 25.84 17.31
N SER A 105 11.76 24.62 17.50
CA SER A 105 13.22 24.40 17.56
C SER A 105 13.86 24.78 16.22
N PRO A 106 14.95 25.57 16.20
CA PRO A 106 15.74 25.83 14.99
C PRO A 106 16.20 24.54 14.30
N MET A 107 16.33 23.45 15.06
CA MET A 107 16.73 22.14 14.56
C MET A 107 15.69 21.52 13.61
N TYR A 108 14.42 21.88 13.73
CA TYR A 108 13.37 21.37 12.85
C TYR A 108 13.69 21.63 11.38
N ASN A 109 13.97 22.90 11.04
CA ASN A 109 14.23 23.29 9.65
C ASN A 109 15.54 22.68 9.15
N LYS A 110 16.58 22.68 10.00
CA LYS A 110 17.88 22.08 9.69
C LYS A 110 17.76 20.59 9.36
N LEU A 111 16.98 19.82 10.12
CA LEU A 111 16.82 18.39 9.90
C LEU A 111 16.00 18.08 8.64
N ILE A 112 14.95 18.86 8.36
CA ILE A 112 14.19 18.73 7.11
C ILE A 112 15.07 19.05 5.90
N ASP A 113 15.82 20.15 5.96
CA ASP A 113 16.76 20.51 4.91
C ASP A 113 17.81 19.40 4.71
N TYR A 114 18.33 18.81 5.79
CA TYR A 114 19.27 17.69 5.72
C TYR A 114 18.67 16.47 5.00
N MET A 115 17.40 16.15 5.25
CA MET A 115 16.72 15.03 4.58
C MET A 115 16.43 15.31 3.10
N GLN A 116 16.02 16.55 2.78
CA GLN A 116 15.60 16.93 1.43
C GLN A 116 16.75 17.33 0.50
N LYS A 117 17.80 17.94 1.04
CA LYS A 117 18.92 18.52 0.28
C LYS A 117 20.24 17.79 0.55
N GLY A 118 20.24 16.86 1.50
CA GLY A 118 21.45 16.21 2.00
C GLY A 118 22.20 17.09 3.00
N ALA A 119 23.24 16.53 3.62
CA ALA A 119 24.06 17.28 4.55
C ALA A 119 24.69 18.52 3.87
N PRO A 120 24.93 19.61 4.62
CA PRO A 120 25.58 20.81 4.07
C PRO A 120 26.93 20.53 3.38
N HIS A 121 27.61 19.47 3.82
CA HIS A 121 28.90 19.03 3.30
C HIS A 121 28.80 18.02 2.14
N THR A 122 27.60 17.58 1.75
CA THR A 122 27.41 16.48 0.80
C THR A 122 26.52 16.90 -0.38
N LYS A 123 27.04 17.83 -1.19
CA LYS A 123 26.67 18.15 -2.60
C LYS A 123 25.18 17.94 -2.99
N GLY A 124 24.23 18.49 -2.24
CA GLY A 124 22.90 18.85 -2.74
C GLY A 124 21.99 17.70 -3.23
N GLN A 125 22.28 16.44 -2.88
CA GLN A 125 21.42 15.31 -3.25
C GLN A 125 20.45 14.99 -2.11
N PRO A 126 19.13 14.81 -2.40
CA PRO A 126 18.18 14.34 -1.41
C PRO A 126 18.66 13.01 -0.80
N ARG A 127 18.56 12.88 0.53
CA ARG A 127 18.99 11.69 1.26
C ARG A 127 17.81 11.10 2.01
N PRO A 128 16.95 10.32 1.32
CA PRO A 128 15.91 9.56 1.98
C PRO A 128 16.55 8.52 2.92
N ILE A 129 15.83 8.18 3.99
CA ILE A 129 16.25 7.16 4.95
C ILE A 129 16.05 5.77 4.31
N LEU A 130 17.03 5.32 3.53
CA LEU A 130 17.02 4.00 2.88
C LEU A 130 17.57 2.90 3.80
N ASP A 131 18.64 3.22 4.53
CA ASP A 131 19.18 2.41 5.61
C ASP A 131 19.21 3.27 6.87
N GLY A 132 18.34 2.95 7.82
CA GLY A 132 18.20 3.72 9.05
C GLY A 132 19.47 3.76 9.90
N ASN A 133 20.25 2.68 9.91
CA ASN A 133 21.46 2.62 10.74
C ASN A 133 22.62 3.38 10.08
N ALA A 134 22.82 3.23 8.77
CA ALA A 134 23.82 4.01 8.05
C ALA A 134 23.52 5.52 8.14
N TRP A 135 22.24 5.89 7.99
CA TRP A 135 21.80 7.28 8.07
C TRP A 135 22.02 7.88 9.47
N LEU A 136 21.66 7.17 10.54
CA LEU A 136 21.92 7.63 11.91
C LEU A 136 23.42 7.73 12.21
N HIS A 137 24.20 6.77 11.73
CA HIS A 137 25.64 6.78 11.94
C HIS A 137 26.32 7.97 11.26
N GLU A 138 25.86 8.37 10.07
CA GLU A 138 26.28 9.61 9.41
C GLU A 138 25.86 10.85 10.22
N LEU A 139 24.61 10.87 10.69
CA LEU A 139 24.07 11.98 11.50
C LEU A 139 24.85 12.18 12.81
N MET A 140 25.27 11.08 13.47
CA MET A 140 26.11 11.11 14.68
C MET A 140 27.52 11.63 14.42
N ARG A 141 27.99 11.60 13.18
CA ARG A 141 29.31 12.10 12.75
C ARG A 141 29.25 13.51 12.17
N HIS A 142 28.07 14.13 12.15
CA HIS A 142 27.89 15.46 11.61
C HIS A 142 28.76 16.50 12.34
N PRO A 143 29.36 17.49 11.65
CA PRO A 143 30.25 18.49 12.28
C PRO A 143 29.52 19.36 13.33
N GLU A 144 28.27 19.73 13.06
CA GLU A 144 27.43 20.48 14.00
C GLU A 144 26.92 19.60 15.15
N LEU A 145 27.02 20.12 16.39
CA LEU A 145 26.56 19.44 17.60
C LEU A 145 25.05 19.16 17.58
N ASP A 146 24.24 20.09 17.09
CA ASP A 146 22.78 19.97 17.08
C ASP A 146 22.31 18.71 16.34
N PHE A 147 22.96 18.36 15.23
CA PHE A 147 22.66 17.15 14.46
C PHE A 147 23.06 15.87 15.21
N ARG A 148 24.16 15.90 15.97
CA ARG A 148 24.55 14.75 16.80
C ARG A 148 23.58 14.54 17.96
N LEU A 149 23.13 15.63 18.60
CA LEU A 149 22.11 15.58 19.65
C LEU A 149 20.75 15.12 19.08
N ALA A 150 20.39 15.58 17.88
CA ALA A 150 19.23 15.09 17.14
C ALA A 150 19.31 13.57 16.91
N ALA A 151 20.47 13.05 16.50
CA ALA A 151 20.67 11.62 16.30
C ALA A 151 20.44 10.80 17.57
N VAL A 152 20.97 11.26 18.71
CA VAL A 152 20.73 10.62 20.02
C VAL A 152 19.25 10.62 20.38
N ARG A 153 18.56 11.76 20.20
CA ARG A 153 17.12 11.86 20.45
C ARG A 153 16.29 10.91 19.57
N ILE A 154 16.66 10.76 18.30
CA ILE A 154 16.02 9.82 17.38
C ILE A 154 16.30 8.37 17.82
N LEU A 155 17.51 8.05 18.29
CA LEU A 155 17.86 6.72 18.79
C LEU A 155 17.02 6.33 20.01
N GLU A 156 16.88 7.24 20.97
CA GLU A 156 16.04 7.07 22.16
C GLU A 156 14.57 6.87 21.78
N THR A 157 14.05 7.74 20.90
CA THR A 157 12.65 7.68 20.45
C THR A 157 12.37 6.38 19.70
N ARG A 158 13.30 5.92 18.86
CA ARG A 158 13.18 4.65 18.13
C ARG A 158 13.11 3.46 19.07
N LYS A 159 13.92 3.46 20.13
CA LYS A 159 13.89 2.41 21.14
C LYS A 159 12.55 2.41 21.88
N LEU A 160 12.09 3.59 22.32
CA LEU A 160 10.82 3.74 23.01
C LEU A 160 9.64 3.28 22.15
N LEU A 161 9.61 3.63 20.86
CA LEU A 161 8.55 3.22 19.94
C LEU A 161 8.42 1.69 19.86
N VAL A 162 9.55 0.97 19.81
CA VAL A 162 9.56 -0.49 19.74
C VAL A 162 9.15 -1.13 21.07
N ASP A 163 9.57 -0.54 22.18
CA ASP A 163 9.37 -1.10 23.52
C ASP A 163 7.94 -0.86 24.07
N THR A 164 7.29 0.25 23.71
CA THR A 164 6.01 0.66 24.32
C THR A 164 4.86 0.85 23.34
N GLU A 165 5.09 1.49 22.18
CA GLU A 165 4.01 1.98 21.32
C GLU A 165 3.66 1.01 20.18
N PHE A 166 4.64 0.28 19.66
CA PHE A 166 4.44 -0.52 18.47
C PHE A 166 3.75 -1.85 18.80
N ASN A 167 2.51 -1.99 18.34
CA ASN A 167 1.71 -3.20 18.54
C ASN A 167 2.11 -4.29 17.54
N TRP A 168 2.99 -5.18 17.98
CA TRP A 168 3.48 -6.33 17.21
C TRP A 168 2.38 -7.32 16.83
N ASP A 169 1.41 -7.55 17.72
CA ASP A 169 0.31 -8.48 17.48
C ASP A 169 -0.64 -7.95 16.39
N ALA A 170 -0.97 -6.66 16.46
CA ALA A 170 -1.77 -6.00 15.43
C ALA A 170 -1.06 -5.99 14.07
N MET A 171 0.26 -5.78 14.04
CA MET A 171 1.04 -5.88 12.80
C MET A 171 0.94 -7.28 12.18
N ASN A 172 1.10 -8.33 12.99
CA ASN A 172 1.01 -9.72 12.53
C ASN A 172 -0.42 -10.07 12.04
N ALA A 173 -1.44 -9.62 12.77
CA ALA A 173 -2.83 -9.80 12.38
C ALA A 173 -3.14 -9.09 11.05
N ASN A 174 -2.78 -7.80 10.93
CA ASN A 174 -3.02 -7.00 9.73
C ASN A 174 -2.25 -7.54 8.51
N ALA A 175 -1.02 -8.03 8.69
CA ALA A 175 -0.26 -8.63 7.60
C ALA A 175 -0.92 -9.90 7.06
N ARG A 176 -1.44 -10.76 7.96
CA ARG A 176 -2.14 -11.99 7.57
C ARG A 176 -3.47 -11.69 6.90
N GLU A 177 -4.26 -10.80 7.49
CA GLU A 177 -5.55 -10.38 6.94
C GLU A 177 -5.37 -9.71 5.57
N GLY A 178 -4.39 -8.82 5.45
CA GLY A 178 -4.05 -8.14 4.20
C GLY A 178 -3.74 -9.11 3.07
N ILE A 179 -2.89 -10.12 3.31
CA ILE A 179 -2.56 -11.13 2.30
C ILE A 179 -3.81 -11.89 1.84
N VAL A 180 -4.68 -12.29 2.77
CA VAL A 180 -5.91 -13.02 2.43
C VAL A 180 -6.88 -12.13 1.63
N ALA A 181 -7.10 -10.91 2.09
CA ALA A 181 -8.00 -9.96 1.45
C ALA A 181 -7.52 -9.58 0.04
N GLU A 182 -6.23 -9.28 -0.12
CA GLU A 182 -5.61 -8.95 -1.40
C GLU A 182 -5.65 -10.14 -2.37
N SER A 183 -5.40 -11.36 -1.89
CA SER A 183 -5.51 -12.57 -2.72
C SER A 183 -6.92 -12.77 -3.26
N VAL A 184 -7.94 -12.57 -2.43
CA VAL A 184 -9.35 -12.64 -2.85
C VAL A 184 -9.69 -11.53 -3.85
N ALA A 185 -9.23 -10.31 -3.60
CA ALA A 185 -9.45 -9.18 -4.50
C ALA A 185 -8.82 -9.41 -5.88
N LEU A 186 -7.57 -9.88 -5.93
CA LEU A 186 -6.86 -10.20 -7.16
C LEU A 186 -7.53 -11.36 -7.91
N ASN A 187 -7.97 -12.40 -7.22
CA ASN A 187 -8.73 -13.49 -7.84
C ASN A 187 -10.05 -13.00 -8.45
N LYS A 188 -10.75 -12.09 -7.77
CA LYS A 188 -11.98 -11.49 -8.31
C LYS A 188 -11.70 -10.68 -9.57
N LEU A 189 -10.64 -9.87 -9.58
CA LEU A 189 -10.23 -9.09 -10.75
C LEU A 189 -9.84 -9.98 -11.93
N TYR A 190 -9.14 -11.07 -11.66
CA TYR A 190 -8.78 -12.05 -12.68
C TYR A 190 -10.03 -12.69 -13.31
N LEU A 191 -10.99 -13.10 -12.50
CA LEU A 191 -12.24 -13.70 -12.99
C LEU A 191 -13.12 -12.70 -13.76
N SER A 192 -13.17 -11.42 -13.35
CA SER A 192 -13.92 -10.41 -14.11
C SER A 192 -13.30 -10.14 -15.47
N GLN A 193 -11.96 -10.08 -15.55
CA GLN A 193 -11.26 -9.93 -16.84
C GLN A 193 -11.53 -11.09 -17.79
N LEU A 194 -11.55 -12.32 -17.26
CA LEU A 194 -11.90 -13.49 -18.07
C LEU A 194 -13.33 -13.43 -18.60
N ALA A 195 -14.29 -12.96 -17.78
CA ALA A 195 -15.68 -12.80 -18.22
C ALA A 195 -15.82 -11.77 -19.36
N GLU A 196 -15.11 -10.65 -19.26
CA GLU A 196 -15.08 -9.62 -20.31
C GLU A 196 -14.45 -10.14 -21.63
N CYS A 197 -13.44 -11.01 -21.54
CA CYS A 197 -12.87 -11.67 -22.72
C CYS A 197 -13.82 -12.69 -23.35
N THR A 198 -14.63 -13.41 -22.58
CA THR A 198 -15.58 -14.39 -23.13
C THR A 198 -16.80 -13.73 -23.80
N GLU A 199 -17.20 -12.54 -23.36
CA GLU A 199 -18.30 -11.79 -23.98
C GLU A 199 -17.90 -11.13 -25.32
N SER A 200 -16.61 -11.05 -25.62
CA SER A 200 -16.09 -10.45 -26.87
C SER A 200 -15.84 -11.46 -28.01
N GLU A 201 -15.98 -12.77 -27.75
CA GLU A 201 -15.82 -13.83 -28.78
C GLU A 201 -17.17 -14.30 -29.39
N GLU A 202 -18.33 -13.80 -28.94
CA GLU A 202 -19.65 -14.27 -29.40
C GLU A 202 -20.35 -13.41 -30.48
N PHE A 203 -19.66 -12.46 -31.12
CA PHE A 203 -20.27 -11.62 -32.18
C PHE A 203 -19.44 -11.47 -33.47
N CYS A 204 -18.55 -12.42 -33.75
CA CYS A 204 -17.93 -12.52 -35.07
C CYS A 204 -18.09 -13.96 -35.56
N ASP A 205 -18.94 -14.13 -36.57
CA ASP A 205 -19.11 -15.30 -37.45
C ASP A 205 -20.43 -16.06 -37.27
N ALA A 206 -21.39 -15.80 -38.17
CA ALA A 206 -22.08 -16.83 -38.97
C ALA A 206 -23.36 -16.36 -39.72
N GLU A 207 -23.55 -15.08 -40.06
CA GLU A 207 -24.70 -14.66 -40.89
C GLU A 207 -24.32 -13.62 -41.95
N ASP A 208 -23.38 -13.94 -42.85
CA ASP A 208 -23.22 -13.15 -44.09
C ASP A 208 -22.64 -13.92 -45.30
N VAL A 209 -22.77 -15.25 -45.35
CA VAL A 209 -22.26 -16.07 -46.48
C VAL A 209 -23.36 -16.87 -47.19
N LEU A 210 -24.58 -16.34 -47.29
CA LEU A 210 -25.62 -16.89 -48.17
C LEU A 210 -26.44 -15.80 -48.86
N LYS A 211 -25.78 -15.00 -49.71
CA LYS A 211 -26.44 -14.28 -50.80
C LYS A 211 -25.60 -14.34 -52.07
N ASP A 212 -25.33 -15.56 -52.54
CA ASP A 212 -25.08 -15.77 -53.97
C ASP A 212 -26.40 -16.00 -54.71
N ASP A 213 -26.45 -15.42 -55.90
CA ASP A 213 -27.25 -15.84 -57.05
C ASP A 213 -28.77 -15.63 -57.03
N LYS A 214 -29.18 -14.37 -57.27
CA LYS A 214 -30.40 -14.09 -58.06
C LYS A 214 -30.11 -13.12 -59.21
N ARG A 215 -29.80 -13.73 -60.36
CA ARG A 215 -30.14 -13.37 -61.75
C ARG A 215 -30.57 -11.92 -61.99
N ASN A 216 -29.69 -11.16 -62.64
CA ASN A 216 -30.09 -10.06 -63.51
C ASN A 216 -30.08 -10.58 -64.96
N ASP A 217 -31.22 -11.06 -65.43
CA ASP A 217 -31.53 -11.18 -66.85
C ASP A 217 -32.93 -10.57 -67.00
N ASP A 218 -32.99 -9.34 -67.49
CA ASP A 218 -34.09 -8.78 -68.29
C ASP A 218 -33.71 -7.34 -68.69
N ASP A 219 -33.41 -7.14 -69.97
CA ASP A 219 -34.13 -6.19 -70.83
C ASP A 219 -33.33 -5.89 -72.12
N SER A 220 -33.74 -6.53 -73.21
CA SER A 220 -33.58 -6.01 -74.57
C SER A 220 -34.73 -6.48 -75.43
N GLU A 221 -35.81 -5.69 -75.44
CA GLU A 221 -36.72 -5.58 -76.59
C GLU A 221 -36.87 -4.11 -76.97
N GLY A 222 -36.74 -3.83 -78.27
CA GLY A 222 -37.19 -2.56 -78.84
C GLY A 222 -36.47 -2.13 -80.11
N GLY A 223 -37.02 -2.54 -81.27
CA GLY A 223 -37.33 -1.67 -82.42
C GLY A 223 -36.26 -0.78 -83.02
#